data_AF-A0A415HFE2-F1
#
_entry.id   AF-A0A415HFE2-F1
#
_cell.length_a   1.000
_cell.length_b   1.000
_cell.length_c   1.000
_cell.angle_alpha   90.00
_cell.angle_beta   90.00
_cell.angle_gamma   90.00
#
_symmetry.space_group_name_H-M   'P 1'
#
loop_
_entity.id
_entity.type
_entity.pdbx_description
1 polymer ?
#
loop_
_entity_poly.entity_id
_entity_poly.type
_entity_poly.pdbx_seq_one_letter_code
_entity_poly.pdbx_strand_id
1 'polypeptide(L)' 'MTKKDNNIEKSYKLEITERDKAFKRRYQAASPKEQAKMGYDFPNDADAEDIEITRLANEWLVDGNPVD' A
#
# COMPACT_ATOMS: atom_id res chain seq x y z
N MET A 1 27.17 -12.73 25.69
CA MET A 1 27.13 -12.82 24.22
C MET A 1 25.81 -13.46 23.84
N THR A 2 24.78 -12.65 23.57
CA THR A 2 23.50 -13.17 23.06
C THR A 2 22.83 -12.08 22.24
N LYS A 3 23.40 -11.79 21.08
CA LYS A 3 22.65 -11.14 19.99
C LYS A 3 21.66 -12.20 19.53
N LYS A 4 20.43 -12.12 20.03
CA LYS A 4 19.32 -12.85 19.42
C LYS A 4 19.00 -12.07 18.16
N ASP A 5 19.62 -12.48 17.06
CA ASP A 5 19.26 -12.08 15.72
C ASP A 5 17.86 -12.67 15.43
N ASN A 6 16.83 -12.14 16.09
CA ASN A 6 15.43 -12.38 15.75
C ASN A 6 15.11 -11.52 14.53
N ASN A 7 15.87 -11.72 13.45
CA ASN A 7 15.62 -11.16 12.15
C ASN A 7 14.58 -12.04 11.44
N ILE A 8 13.46 -12.33 12.13
CA ILE A 8 12.26 -12.82 11.48
C ILE A 8 11.84 -11.65 10.61
N GLU A 9 12.25 -11.65 9.34
CA GLU A 9 11.71 -10.74 8.34
C GLU A 9 10.20 -10.89 8.40
N LYS A 10 9.54 -9.92 9.06
CA LYS A 10 8.09 -9.84 9.04
C LYS A 10 7.73 -9.50 7.60
N SER A 11 7.35 -10.50 6.82
CA SER A 11 6.78 -10.32 5.50
C SER A 11 5.35 -9.83 5.68
N TYR A 12 5.17 -8.51 5.75
CA TYR A 12 3.84 -7.90 5.77
C TYR A 12 3.18 -8.14 4.41
N LYS A 13 2.01 -8.79 4.42
CA LYS A 13 1.32 -9.17 3.18
C LYS A 13 0.21 -8.16 2.90
N LEU A 14 0.34 -7.42 1.80
CA LEU A 14 -0.74 -6.62 1.27
C LEU A 14 -1.85 -7.53 0.74
N GLU A 15 -3.06 -7.39 1.27
CA GLU A 15 -4.26 -8.06 0.76
C GLU A 15 -5.07 -7.08 -0.10
N ILE A 16 -5.13 -7.35 -1.40
CA ILE A 16 -5.88 -6.53 -2.37
C ILE A 16 -7.30 -7.07 -2.48
N THR A 17 -8.28 -6.24 -2.13
CA THR A 17 -9.70 -6.57 -2.28
C THR A 17 -10.27 -6.04 -3.60
N GLU A 18 -11.47 -6.47 -3.97
CA GLU A 18 -12.18 -5.90 -5.12
C GLU A 18 -12.45 -4.39 -4.97
N ARG A 19 -12.52 -3.89 -3.74
CA ARG A 19 -12.65 -2.45 -3.47
C ARG A 19 -11.37 -1.69 -3.86
N ASP A 20 -10.21 -2.24 -3.54
CA ASP A 20 -8.91 -1.67 -3.90
C ASP A 20 -8.69 -1.68 -5.40
N LYS A 21 -9.06 -2.78 -6.05
CA LYS A 21 -9.10 -2.89 -7.51
C LYS A 21 -9.98 -1.82 -8.16
N ALA A 22 -11.20 -1.64 -7.66
CA ALA A 22 -12.09 -0.59 -8.15
C ALA A 22 -11.50 0.82 -7.93
N PHE A 23 -10.80 1.04 -6.81
CA PHE A 23 -10.10 2.30 -6.53
C PHE A 23 -8.95 2.54 -7.52
N LYS A 24 -8.09 1.55 -7.77
CA LYS A 24 -7.00 1.67 -8.74
C LYS A 24 -7.50 1.89 -10.17
N ARG A 25 -8.59 1.24 -10.60
CA ARG A 25 -9.23 1.53 -11.90
C ARG A 25 -9.68 3.00 -12.00
N ARG A 26 -10.22 3.57 -10.92
CA ARG A 26 -10.58 5.01 -10.86
C ARG A 26 -9.35 5.89 -10.90
N TYR A 27 -8.29 5.55 -10.15
CA TYR A 27 -7.02 6.26 -10.17
C TYR A 27 -6.41 6.32 -11.57
N GLN A 28 -6.35 5.17 -12.26
CA GLN A 28 -5.81 5.07 -13.62
C GLN A 28 -6.63 5.84 -14.66
N ALA A 29 -7.95 5.94 -14.47
CA ALA A 29 -8.83 6.73 -15.34
C ALA A 29 -8.84 8.24 -15.00
N ALA A 30 -8.30 8.65 -13.86
CA ALA A 30 -8.33 10.02 -13.38
C ALA A 30 -7.25 10.89 -14.04
N SER A 31 -7.47 12.21 -14.05
CA SER A 31 -6.45 13.15 -14.52
C SER A 31 -5.26 13.24 -13.54
N PRO A 32 -4.06 13.70 -13.96
CA PRO A 32 -2.93 13.84 -13.05
C PRO A 32 -3.20 14.72 -11.82
N LYS A 33 -4.05 15.75 -11.98
CA LYS A 33 -4.47 16.65 -10.89
C LYS A 33 -5.36 15.94 -9.86
N GLU A 34 -6.14 14.96 -10.29
CA GLU A 34 -6.99 14.16 -9.42
C GLU A 34 -6.20 13.03 -8.78
N GLN A 35 -5.32 12.37 -9.55
CA GLN A 35 -4.39 11.36 -9.03
C GLN A 35 -3.54 11.90 -7.87
N ALA A 36 -3.08 13.16 -7.95
CA ALA A 36 -2.32 13.80 -6.88
C ALA A 36 -3.10 13.96 -5.55
N LYS A 37 -4.43 13.79 -5.57
CA LYS A 37 -5.30 13.84 -4.39
C LYS A 37 -5.76 12.45 -3.94
N MET A 38 -5.30 11.40 -4.62
CA MET A 38 -5.65 10.03 -4.35
C MET A 38 -4.43 9.31 -3.78
N GLY A 39 -4.68 8.42 -2.82
CA GLY A 39 -3.66 7.65 -2.14
C GLY A 39 -4.27 6.98 -0.92
N TYR A 40 -3.52 6.06 -0.32
CA TYR A 40 -3.87 5.50 0.97
C TYR A 40 -3.23 6.35 2.06
N ASP A 41 -4.06 6.88 2.95
CA ASP A 41 -3.63 7.63 4.12
C ASP A 41 -3.15 6.69 5.23
N PHE A 42 -2.16 7.14 5.99
CA PHE A 42 -1.71 6.40 7.18
C PHE A 42 -2.77 6.49 8.29
N PRO A 43 -3.04 5.38 9.01
CA PRO A 43 -3.82 5.43 10.24
C PRO A 43 -3.21 6.39 11.27
N ASN A 44 -4.05 7.05 12.08
CA ASN A 44 -3.58 8.01 13.08
C ASN A 44 -2.70 7.36 14.17
N ASP A 45 -2.97 6.09 14.49
CA ASP A 45 -2.23 5.29 15.46
C ASP A 45 -1.45 4.15 14.77
N ALA A 46 -0.96 4.41 13.54
CA ALA A 46 -0.26 3.42 12.73
C ALA A 46 1.00 2.88 13.42
N ASP A 47 1.11 1.56 13.49
CA ASP A 47 2.35 0.90 13.87
C ASP A 47 3.24 0.61 12.64
N ALA A 48 4.35 -0.09 12.85
CA ALA A 48 5.28 -0.41 11.75
C ALA A 48 4.65 -1.31 10.67
N GLU A 49 3.66 -2.14 11.03
CA GLU A 49 2.91 -2.97 10.08
C GLU A 49 1.97 -2.12 9.24
N ASP A 50 1.19 -1.25 9.87
CA ASP A 50 0.26 -0.35 9.18
C ASP A 50 0.99 0.56 8.19
N ILE A 51 2.17 1.05 8.59
CA ILE A 51 3.03 1.89 7.74
C ILE A 51 3.50 1.13 6.51
N GLU A 52 3.99 -0.11 6.69
CA GLU A 52 4.49 -0.91 5.59
C GLU A 52 3.37 -1.34 4.64
N ILE A 53 2.21 -1.75 5.16
CA ILE A 53 1.05 -2.10 4.34
C ILE A 53 0.57 -0.88 3.54
N THR A 54 0.49 0.30 4.16
CA THR A 54 0.09 1.55 3.48
C THR A 54 1.09 1.93 2.39
N ARG A 55 2.38 1.72 2.62
CA ARG A 55 3.42 1.94 1.62
C ARG A 55 3.25 0.99 0.42
N LEU A 56 3.08 -0.30 0.68
CA LEU A 56 2.86 -1.32 -0.36
C LEU A 56 1.58 -1.04 -1.16
N ALA A 57 0.50 -0.60 -0.50
CA ALA A 57 -0.75 -0.23 -1.15
C ALA A 57 -0.59 0.98 -2.09
N ASN A 58 0.13 2.01 -1.64
CA ASN A 58 0.44 3.18 -2.47
C ASN A 58 1.40 2.83 -3.63
N GLU A 59 2.41 1.99 -3.40
CA GLU A 59 3.31 1.50 -4.46
C GLU A 59 2.52 0.73 -5.53
N TRP A 60 1.65 -0.18 -5.10
CA TRP A 60 0.75 -0.90 -6.01
C TRP A 60 -0.21 0.04 -6.74
N LEU A 61 -0.70 1.10 -6.11
CA LEU A 61 -1.62 2.06 -6.75
C LEU A 61 -0.96 2.76 -7.96
N VAL A 62 0.32 3.11 -7.83
CA VAL A 62 1.07 3.94 -8.80
C VAL A 62 1.97 3.13 -9.76
N ASP A 63 2.05 1.80 -9.61
CA ASP A 63 2.94 0.92 -10.38
C ASP A 63 2.68 0.90 -11.91
N GLY A 64 1.56 1.47 -12.37
CA GLY A 64 1.17 1.52 -13.78
C GLY A 64 0.62 0.20 -14.34
N ASN A 65 0.60 -0.88 -13.55
CA ASN A 65 0.09 -2.17 -13.99
C ASN A 65 -1.44 -2.18 -14.04
N PRO A 66 -2.05 -2.77 -15.08
CA PRO A 66 -3.50 -2.92 -15.15
C PRO A 66 -4.02 -3.77 -13.99
N VAL A 67 -5.26 -3.50 -13.59
CA VAL A 67 -5.95 -4.27 -12.56
C VAL A 67 -6.64 -5.46 -13.22
N ASP A 68 -6.25 -6.68 -12.84
CA ASP A 68 -6.92 -7.93 -13.20
C ASP A 68 -8.36 -7.99 -12.63
#